data_AF-A0A954DEJ7-F1
#
_entry.id   AF-A0A954DEJ7-F1
#
_cell.length_a   1.000
_cell.length_b   1.000
_cell.length_c   1.000
_cell.angle_alpha   90.00
_cell.angle_beta   90.00
_cell.angle_gamma   90.00
#
_symmetry.space_group_name_H-M   'P 1'
#
loop_
_entity.id
_entity.type
_entity.pdbx_description
1 polymer ?
#
loop_
_entity_poly.entity_id
_entity_poly.type
_entity_poly.pdbx_seq_one_letter_code
_entity_poly.pdbx_strand_id
1 'polypeptide(L)'
;MKPGTFQDLIGVPWAWDGLDPRKALGCYGLLRIVCDRLGLPPFDLADAWRNAYHFGWRGDVVPDGWFVVDDRPQSGDVLVTRYQGIPRHLSYLLDKRRVLTSVVRHGVCILPIERMNTELHAVVRVDA
;
A
#
# COMPACT_ATOMS: atom_id res chain seq x y z
N MET A 1 10.78 -0.99 -20.17
CA MET A 1 9.45 -0.91 -19.55
C MET A 1 9.09 0.56 -19.39
N LYS A 2 7.86 0.99 -19.68
CA LYS A 2 7.48 2.39 -19.42
C LYS A 2 7.43 2.62 -17.90
N PRO A 3 8.07 3.67 -17.38
CA PRO A 3 7.86 4.09 -16.00
C PRO A 3 6.37 4.33 -15.74
N GLY A 4 5.86 3.91 -14.58
CA GLY A 4 4.54 4.32 -14.09
C GLY A 4 3.32 3.48 -14.51
N THR A 5 3.49 2.34 -15.19
CA THR A 5 2.36 1.41 -15.43
C THR A 5 2.50 0.14 -14.59
N PHE A 6 1.44 -0.26 -13.90
CA PHE A 6 1.39 -1.48 -13.06
C PHE A 6 0.52 -2.59 -13.66
N GLN A 7 0.22 -2.49 -14.96
CA GLN A 7 -0.72 -3.39 -15.64
C GLN A 7 -0.26 -4.84 -15.63
N ASP A 8 1.05 -5.08 -15.67
CA ASP A 8 1.68 -6.39 -15.63
C ASP A 8 1.58 -7.08 -14.25
N LEU A 9 1.24 -6.33 -13.21
CA LEU A 9 1.00 -6.90 -11.88
C LEU A 9 -0.46 -7.33 -11.70
N ILE A 10 -1.39 -6.81 -12.50
CA ILE A 10 -2.83 -7.11 -12.34
C ILE A 10 -3.09 -8.60 -12.56
N GLY A 11 -3.81 -9.21 -11.61
CA GLY A 11 -4.13 -10.64 -11.61
C GLY A 11 -3.09 -11.53 -10.95
N VAL A 12 -1.94 -10.99 -10.52
CA VAL A 12 -0.97 -11.75 -9.71
C VAL A 12 -1.67 -12.23 -8.43
N PRO A 13 -1.67 -13.53 -8.11
CA PRO A 13 -2.36 -14.07 -6.94
C PRO A 13 -1.95 -13.41 -5.63
N TRP A 14 -2.85 -13.42 -4.65
CA TRP A 14 -2.54 -12.97 -3.30
C TRP A 14 -1.83 -14.07 -2.51
N ALA A 15 -0.82 -13.69 -1.73
CA ALA A 15 -0.28 -14.52 -0.67
C ALA A 15 0.08 -13.66 0.54
N TRP A 16 -0.14 -14.20 1.74
CA TRP A 16 0.40 -13.61 2.96
C TRP A 16 1.92 -13.50 2.83
N ASP A 17 2.49 -12.31 3.06
CA ASP A 17 3.91 -12.00 2.87
C ASP A 17 4.46 -12.34 1.47
N GLY A 18 3.61 -12.42 0.44
CA GLY A 18 4.05 -12.67 -0.93
C GLY A 18 4.92 -11.52 -1.47
N LEU A 19 6.10 -11.86 -2.01
CA LEU A 19 7.09 -10.91 -2.55
C LEU A 19 7.47 -11.17 -4.01
N ASP A 20 6.93 -12.22 -4.63
CA ASP A 20 7.30 -12.65 -5.98
C ASP A 20 6.20 -12.27 -6.99
N PRO A 21 6.41 -11.26 -7.85
CA PRO A 21 5.40 -10.83 -8.82
C PRO A 21 5.05 -11.88 -9.86
N ARG A 22 5.81 -12.98 -9.98
CA ARG A 22 5.50 -14.09 -10.89
C ARG A 22 4.68 -15.19 -10.23
N LYS A 23 4.57 -15.20 -8.90
CA LYS A 23 3.87 -16.25 -8.14
C LYS A 23 2.71 -15.69 -7.35
N ALA A 24 3.00 -14.80 -6.40
CA ALA A 24 2.01 -14.19 -5.54
C ALA A 24 2.58 -12.97 -4.81
N LEU A 25 1.71 -11.97 -4.61
CA LEU A 25 2.04 -10.74 -3.91
C LEU A 25 1.05 -10.48 -2.77
N GLY A 26 1.57 -10.17 -1.59
CA GLY A 26 0.80 -9.50 -0.54
C GLY A 26 0.67 -8.00 -0.83
N CYS A 27 -0.15 -7.30 -0.05
CA CYS A 27 -0.27 -5.84 -0.16
C CYS A 27 1.07 -5.14 0.09
N TYR A 28 1.89 -5.68 0.99
CA TYR A 28 3.26 -5.25 1.24
C TYR A 28 4.18 -5.49 0.03
N GLY A 29 4.28 -6.72 -0.47
CA GLY A 29 5.16 -7.04 -1.60
C GLY A 29 4.82 -6.25 -2.85
N LEU A 30 3.53 -6.00 -3.09
CA LEU A 30 3.08 -5.10 -4.15
C LEU A 30 3.64 -3.68 -3.95
N LEU A 31 3.53 -3.12 -2.75
CA LEU A 31 3.98 -1.75 -2.50
C LEU A 31 5.51 -1.59 -2.63
N ARG A 32 6.30 -2.60 -2.25
CA ARG A 32 7.75 -2.60 -2.53
C ARG A 32 8.06 -2.41 -4.01
N ILE A 33 7.37 -3.18 -4.85
CA ILE A 33 7.56 -3.14 -6.31
C ILE A 33 7.11 -1.77 -6.85
N VAL A 34 6.02 -1.22 -6.33
CA VAL A 34 5.56 0.12 -6.71
C VAL A 34 6.64 1.16 -6.43
N CYS A 35 7.23 1.14 -5.23
CA CYS A 35 8.24 2.12 -4.84
C CYS A 35 9.52 2.00 -5.65
N ASP A 36 10.00 0.77 -5.85
CA ASP A 36 11.14 0.47 -6.71
C ASP A 36 10.92 1.01 -8.14
N ARG A 37 9.73 0.82 -8.71
CA ARG A 37 9.39 1.31 -10.06
C ARG A 37 9.28 2.82 -10.17
N LEU A 38 8.93 3.49 -9.08
CA LEU A 38 8.81 4.94 -9.02
C LEU A 38 10.15 5.61 -8.63
N GLY A 39 11.20 4.82 -8.37
CA GLY A 39 12.48 5.35 -7.87
C GLY A 39 12.38 5.92 -6.47
N LEU A 40 11.33 5.56 -5.72
CA LEU A 40 11.12 6.00 -4.35
C LEU A 40 12.02 5.19 -3.42
N PRO A 41 12.52 5.79 -2.34
CA PRO A 41 13.40 5.08 -1.41
C PRO A 41 12.77 3.77 -0.94
N PRO A 42 13.56 2.69 -0.85
CA PRO A 42 13.06 1.39 -0.45
C PRO A 42 12.39 1.49 0.91
N PHE A 43 11.15 1.03 0.94
CA PHE A 43 10.22 1.13 2.06
C PHE A 43 10.76 0.50 3.35
N ASP A 44 11.18 1.32 4.33
CA ASP A 44 11.41 0.87 5.72
C ASP A 44 10.11 0.84 6.55
N LEU A 45 9.03 1.40 5.98
CA LEU A 45 7.65 1.26 6.48
C LEU A 45 7.23 -0.20 6.52
N ALA A 46 7.90 -1.10 5.80
CA ALA A 46 7.64 -2.52 5.79
C ALA A 46 7.92 -3.20 7.11
N ASP A 47 9.10 -2.93 7.68
CA ASP A 47 9.50 -3.44 8.97
C ASP A 47 8.73 -2.68 10.05
N ALA A 48 8.52 -1.37 9.90
CA ALA A 48 7.64 -0.63 10.81
C ALA A 48 6.17 -1.11 10.77
N TRP A 49 5.61 -1.45 9.60
CA TRP A 49 4.23 -1.92 9.40
C TRP A 49 4.07 -3.37 9.79
N ARG A 50 5.03 -4.23 9.45
CA ARG A 50 5.09 -5.62 9.92
C ARG A 50 5.21 -5.61 11.44
N ASN A 51 6.09 -4.79 12.01
CA ASN A 51 6.16 -4.60 13.46
C ASN A 51 4.85 -3.99 14.00
N ALA A 52 4.19 -3.06 13.29
CA ALA A 52 2.93 -2.48 13.73
C ALA A 52 1.77 -3.50 13.77
N TYR A 53 1.67 -4.32 12.72
CA TYR A 53 0.69 -5.39 12.54
C TYR A 53 0.93 -6.53 13.54
N HIS A 54 2.18 -6.94 13.75
CA HIS A 54 2.54 -8.07 14.62
C HIS A 54 2.59 -7.71 16.11
N PHE A 55 2.92 -6.46 16.48
CA PHE A 55 3.06 -6.05 17.88
C PHE A 55 1.92 -5.16 18.39
N GLY A 56 0.83 -5.01 17.63
CA GLY A 56 -0.37 -4.26 18.09
C GLY A 56 -0.12 -2.76 18.27
N TRP A 57 0.78 -2.20 17.47
CA TRP A 57 1.34 -0.88 17.65
C TRP A 57 0.33 0.20 17.23
N ARG A 58 0.10 1.17 18.13
CA ARG A 58 -0.93 2.22 18.02
C ARG A 58 -0.38 3.59 17.60
N GLY A 59 0.93 3.71 17.34
CA GLY A 59 1.59 5.00 17.17
C GLY A 59 1.64 5.54 15.74
N ASP A 60 1.74 6.86 15.64
CA ASP A 60 1.86 7.70 14.43
C ASP A 60 3.27 7.72 13.83
N VAL A 61 4.07 6.66 14.01
CA VAL A 61 5.44 6.63 13.50
C VAL A 61 5.39 6.40 12.00
N VAL A 62 5.52 7.51 11.29
CA VAL A 62 5.72 7.55 9.86
C VAL A 62 7.23 7.63 9.60
N PRO A 63 7.80 6.80 8.69
CA PRO A 63 9.22 6.88 8.35
C PRO A 63 9.63 8.29 7.89
N ASP A 64 10.92 8.61 8.04
CA ASP A 64 11.46 9.88 7.55
C ASP A 64 11.17 10.06 6.05
N GLY A 65 10.69 11.26 5.67
CA GLY A 65 10.28 11.59 4.30
C GLY A 65 8.81 11.29 3.98
N TRP A 66 8.06 10.77 4.94
CA TRP A 66 6.65 10.47 4.82
C TRP A 66 5.84 11.25 5.86
N PHE A 67 4.61 11.65 5.53
CA PHE A 67 3.74 12.41 6.43
C PHE A 67 2.32 11.84 6.41
N VAL A 68 1.65 11.78 7.57
CA VAL A 68 0.21 11.51 7.61
C VAL A 68 -0.53 12.74 7.05
N VAL A 69 -1.25 12.56 5.94
CA VAL A 69 -2.08 13.61 5.34
C VAL A 69 -3.54 13.27 5.56
N ASP A 70 -4.15 13.85 6.60
CA ASP A 70 -5.44 13.34 7.09
C ASP A 70 -6.66 13.77 6.25
N ASP A 71 -6.53 14.77 5.37
CA ASP A 71 -7.71 15.41 4.77
C ASP A 71 -7.75 15.46 3.23
N ARG A 72 -6.63 15.23 2.52
CA ARG A 72 -6.59 15.32 1.03
C ARG A 72 -5.61 14.34 0.35
N PRO A 73 -6.00 13.08 0.18
CA PRO A 73 -5.21 12.12 -0.59
C PRO A 73 -5.02 12.56 -2.06
N GLN A 74 -3.82 12.32 -2.58
CA GLN A 74 -3.37 12.63 -3.93
C GLN A 74 -2.83 11.38 -4.63
N SER A 75 -2.87 11.38 -5.96
CA SER A 75 -2.21 10.34 -6.76
C SER A 75 -0.75 10.23 -6.33
N GLY A 76 -0.26 9.01 -6.10
CA GLY A 76 1.07 8.77 -5.53
C GLY A 76 1.06 8.42 -4.05
N ASP A 77 0.02 8.81 -3.31
CA ASP A 77 -0.04 8.54 -1.88
C ASP A 77 -0.30 7.04 -1.59
N VAL A 78 0.12 6.57 -0.42
CA VAL A 78 -0.20 5.24 0.10
C VAL A 78 -1.33 5.36 1.11
N LEU A 79 -2.38 4.58 0.91
CA LEU A 79 -3.48 4.45 1.85
C LEU A 79 -3.23 3.30 2.82
N VAL A 80 -3.36 3.60 4.11
CA VAL A 80 -3.33 2.60 5.17
C VAL A 80 -4.74 2.37 5.67
N THR A 81 -5.21 1.16 5.44
CA THR A 81 -6.49 0.66 5.93
C THR A 81 -6.30 0.12 7.35
N ARG A 82 -7.14 0.56 8.29
CA ARG A 82 -7.11 0.13 9.70
C ARG A 82 -8.39 -0.63 10.08
N TYR A 83 -8.26 -1.61 10.96
CA TYR A 83 -9.40 -2.29 11.61
C TYR A 83 -9.20 -2.23 13.13
N GLN A 84 -10.16 -1.61 13.84
CA GLN A 84 -10.05 -1.36 15.29
C GLN A 84 -8.76 -0.61 15.66
N GLY A 85 -8.40 0.40 14.85
CA GLY A 85 -7.18 1.20 15.02
C GLY A 85 -5.86 0.53 14.57
N ILE A 86 -5.89 -0.78 14.29
CA ILE A 86 -4.70 -1.55 13.88
C ILE A 86 -4.54 -1.48 12.37
N PRO A 87 -3.38 -1.06 11.82
CA PRO A 87 -3.10 -1.16 10.39
C PRO A 87 -3.26 -2.61 9.91
N ARG A 88 -4.05 -2.82 8.87
CA ARG A 88 -4.31 -4.16 8.30
C ARG A 88 -3.91 -4.31 6.85
N HIS A 89 -3.86 -3.21 6.12
CA HIS A 89 -3.72 -3.29 4.68
C HIS A 89 -3.14 -2.00 4.09
N LEU A 90 -2.45 -2.14 2.97
CA LEU A 90 -1.78 -1.06 2.25
C LEU A 90 -2.27 -1.00 0.82
N SER A 91 -2.43 0.20 0.26
CA SER A 91 -2.83 0.39 -1.14
C SER A 91 -2.18 1.64 -1.72
N TYR A 92 -1.83 1.60 -3.00
CA TYR A 92 -1.25 2.75 -3.69
C TYR A 92 -2.34 3.53 -4.43
N LEU A 93 -2.46 4.83 -4.18
CA LEU A 93 -3.48 5.67 -4.77
C LEU A 93 -3.07 6.08 -6.20
N LEU A 94 -3.79 5.54 -7.19
CA LEU A 94 -3.53 5.85 -8.60
C LEU A 94 -4.10 7.23 -8.96
N ASP A 95 -5.26 7.57 -8.41
CA ASP A 95 -5.92 8.86 -8.56
C ASP A 95 -6.97 9.02 -7.45
N LYS A 96 -7.77 10.10 -7.49
CA LYS A 96 -8.77 10.43 -6.46
C LYS A 96 -9.86 9.36 -6.23
N ARG A 97 -9.96 8.34 -7.08
CA ARG A 97 -11.03 7.33 -7.03
C ARG A 97 -10.53 5.90 -7.08
N ARG A 98 -9.27 5.65 -7.45
CA ARG A 98 -8.77 4.30 -7.73
C ARG A 98 -7.49 4.00 -6.99
N VAL A 99 -7.44 2.79 -6.45
CA VAL A 99 -6.26 2.26 -5.78
C VAL A 99 -5.74 1.00 -6.48
N LEU A 100 -4.42 0.85 -6.51
CA LEU A 100 -3.75 -0.40 -6.80
C LEU A 100 -3.50 -1.14 -5.47
N THR A 101 -3.90 -2.40 -5.41
CA THR A 101 -3.91 -3.16 -4.15
C THR A 101 -3.79 -4.65 -4.40
N SER A 102 -3.39 -5.44 -3.40
CA SER A 102 -3.41 -6.91 -3.46
C SER A 102 -4.29 -7.49 -2.36
N VAL A 103 -5.40 -8.13 -2.71
CA VAL A 103 -6.41 -8.62 -1.75
C VAL A 103 -6.69 -10.11 -1.95
N VAL A 104 -7.01 -10.81 -0.85
CA VAL A 104 -7.14 -12.27 -0.78
C VAL A 104 -7.95 -12.89 -1.94
N ARG A 105 -9.10 -12.30 -2.29
CA ARG A 105 -10.01 -12.85 -3.31
C ARG A 105 -9.64 -12.53 -4.75
N HIS A 106 -8.83 -11.51 -4.99
CA HIS A 106 -8.61 -10.97 -6.34
C HIS A 106 -7.15 -10.91 -6.75
N GLY A 107 -6.23 -11.18 -5.82
CA GLY A 107 -4.83 -10.88 -6.06
C GLY A 107 -4.62 -9.38 -6.21
N VAL A 108 -3.62 -9.02 -7.00
CA VAL A 108 -3.35 -7.63 -7.38
C VAL A 108 -4.44 -7.13 -8.33
N CYS A 109 -5.09 -6.03 -7.97
CA CYS A 109 -6.18 -5.45 -8.74
C CYS A 109 -6.26 -3.93 -8.55
N ILE A 110 -7.08 -3.30 -9.39
CA ILE A 110 -7.47 -1.90 -9.24
C ILE A 110 -8.90 -1.87 -8.72
N LEU A 111 -9.11 -1.21 -7.58
CA LEU A 111 -10.42 -1.06 -6.97
C LEU A 111 -10.80 0.42 -6.83
N PRO A 112 -12.10 0.76 -6.86
CA PRO A 112 -12.57 2.04 -6.37
C PRO A 112 -12.18 2.22 -4.90
N ILE A 113 -11.76 3.43 -4.51
CA ILE A 113 -11.37 3.74 -3.13
C ILE A 113 -12.53 3.46 -2.15
N GLU A 114 -13.78 3.64 -2.60
CA GLU A 114 -14.98 3.40 -1.81
C GLU A 114 -15.20 1.91 -1.47
N ARG A 115 -14.52 1.00 -2.17
CA ARG A 115 -14.53 -0.44 -1.86
C ARG A 115 -13.48 -0.85 -0.83
N MET A 116 -12.58 0.05 -0.45
CA MET A 116 -11.67 -0.15 0.66
C MET A 116 -12.47 -0.02 1.95
N ASN A 117 -13.08 -1.13 2.37
CA ASN A 117 -14.04 -1.19 3.45
C ASN A 117 -13.35 -1.06 4.81
N THR A 118 -12.91 0.17 5.14
CA THR A 118 -12.32 0.56 6.42
C THR A 118 -12.30 2.07 6.49
N GLU A 119 -12.83 2.62 7.58
CA GLU A 119 -12.11 3.60 8.42
C GLU A 119 -10.72 4.00 7.85
N LEU A 120 -10.73 4.94 6.91
CA LEU A 120 -9.58 5.38 6.13
C LEU A 120 -8.88 6.45 6.97
N HIS A 121 -7.84 6.07 7.71
CA HIS A 121 -7.30 6.89 8.81
C HIS A 121 -5.83 7.26 8.67
N ALA A 122 -5.17 6.92 7.57
CA ALA A 122 -3.86 7.48 7.26
C ALA A 122 -3.59 7.41 5.76
N VAL A 123 -3.38 8.58 5.17
CA VAL A 123 -2.73 8.75 3.88
C VAL A 123 -1.27 9.04 4.18
N VAL A 124 -0.36 8.31 3.55
CA VAL A 124 1.06 8.58 3.68
C VAL A 124 1.57 9.09 2.34
N ARG A 125 2.04 10.34 2.31
CA ARG A 125 2.63 10.93 1.10
C ARG A 125 4.07 10.49 0.96
N VAL A 126 4.46 10.14 -0.27
CA VAL A 126 5.88 9.98 -0.63
C VAL A 126 6.30 11.22 -1.38
N ASP A 127 7.21 12.01 -0.81
CA ASP A 127 7.91 13.05 -1.56
C ASP A 127 9.12 12.41 -2.24
N ALA A 128 9.29 12.70 -3.54
CA ALA A 128 10.38 12.22 -4.39
C ALA A 128 11.60 13.14 -4.33
#